data_AF-A0A1C5Y888-F1
#
_entry.id   AF-A0A1C5Y888-F1
#
_cell.length_a   1.000
_cell.length_b   1.000
_cell.length_c   1.000
_cell.angle_alpha   90.00
_cell.angle_beta   90.00
_cell.angle_gamma   90.00
#
_symmetry.space_group_name_H-M   'P 1'
#
loop_
_entity.id
_entity.type
_entity.pdbx_description
1 polymer ?
#
loop_
_entity_poly.entity_id
_entity_poly.type
_entity_poly.pdbx_seq_one_letter_code
_entity_poly.pdbx_strand_id
1 'polypeptide(L)'
;MAIEELLGQLTLEEKCSLLSGSAFWYTQAVERLGIRKLMLTDGPHGLRKQVENADHLGLNKSVPATCFPPAAALAASWNEELIYEMGEALGIECRAENVDVLLGPGANIKRSPLCGRNFEYFSEDPYLSSRLAKAHITGLQSKGVGASIKHFAANNQETRRLTINAKVDERTLREIYLASFETAIKEGKPWTVMCAYNRLNGEFGSENKKVLNDVLRDEWAYEGLVVTD
;
A
#
# COMPACT_ATOMS: atom_id res chain seq x y z
N MET A 1 -23.00 -0.37 13.67
CA MET A 1 -22.74 0.94 14.30
C MET A 1 -22.07 1.83 13.26
N ALA A 2 -22.45 3.10 13.20
CA ALA A 2 -21.77 4.06 12.34
C ALA A 2 -20.38 4.39 12.92
N ILE A 3 -19.44 4.83 12.08
CA ILE A 3 -18.06 5.16 12.51
C ILE A 3 -18.08 6.22 13.63
N GLU A 4 -18.90 7.27 13.49
CA GLU A 4 -19.05 8.34 14.48
C GLU A 4 -19.55 7.84 15.85
N GLU A 5 -20.42 6.82 15.83
CA GLU A 5 -20.95 6.22 17.05
C GLU A 5 -19.86 5.45 17.81
N LEU A 6 -19.03 4.69 17.08
CA LEU A 6 -17.86 4.01 17.65
C LEU A 6 -16.84 5.03 18.20
N LEU A 7 -16.56 6.10 17.45
CA LEU A 7 -15.64 7.16 17.87
C LEU A 7 -16.11 7.87 19.15
N GLY A 8 -17.43 8.06 19.32
CA GLY A 8 -18.01 8.61 20.54
C GLY A 8 -17.91 7.68 21.75
N GLN A 9 -17.88 6.36 21.52
CA GLN A 9 -17.81 5.36 22.58
C GLN A 9 -16.39 5.01 23.02
N LEU A 10 -15.38 5.16 22.14
CA LEU A 10 -13.98 4.85 22.44
C LEU A 10 -13.41 5.76 23.55
N THR A 11 -12.68 5.18 24.51
CA THR A 11 -11.87 5.95 25.45
C THR A 11 -10.68 6.59 24.72
N LEU A 12 -9.99 7.52 25.37
CA LEU A 12 -8.79 8.13 24.80
C LEU A 12 -7.70 7.08 24.57
N GLU A 13 -7.50 6.17 25.53
CA GLU A 13 -6.52 5.10 25.46
C GLU A 13 -6.82 4.14 24.29
N GLU A 14 -8.09 3.79 24.09
CA GLU A 14 -8.50 2.96 22.96
C GLU A 14 -8.28 3.68 21.63
N LYS A 15 -8.61 4.98 21.52
CA LYS A 15 -8.31 5.80 20.34
C LYS A 15 -6.82 5.81 20.04
N CYS A 16 -5.98 6.07 21.03
CA CYS A 16 -4.53 6.07 20.86
C CYS A 16 -4.00 4.68 20.47
N SER A 17 -4.54 3.61 21.05
CA SER A 17 -4.12 2.25 20.72
C SER A 17 -4.32 1.92 19.24
N LEU A 18 -5.46 2.34 18.65
CA LEU A 18 -5.82 2.08 17.26
C LEU A 18 -4.90 2.79 16.24
N LEU A 19 -4.03 3.71 16.68
CA LEU A 19 -3.03 4.38 15.83
C LEU A 19 -1.74 3.55 15.65
N SER A 20 -1.69 2.33 16.17
CA SER A 20 -0.53 1.44 16.08
C SER A 20 -0.93 -0.03 15.91
N GLY A 21 -0.02 -0.85 15.37
CA GLY A 21 -0.20 -2.29 15.32
C GLY A 21 -0.14 -2.93 16.72
N SER A 22 -0.91 -4.00 16.94
CA SER A 22 -0.79 -4.85 18.13
C SER A 22 0.34 -5.87 18.01
N ALA A 23 0.69 -6.21 16.77
CA ALA A 23 1.80 -7.04 16.37
C ALA A 23 2.22 -6.61 14.95
N PHE A 24 3.24 -7.25 14.39
CA PHE A 24 3.79 -6.88 13.08
C PHE A 24 2.73 -6.86 11.95
N TRP A 25 1.79 -7.80 11.97
CA TRP A 25 0.77 -7.96 10.92
C TRP A 25 -0.66 -7.64 11.37
N TYR A 26 -0.86 -7.14 12.60
CA TYR A 26 -2.22 -7.00 13.15
C TYR A 26 -2.46 -5.61 13.71
N THR A 27 -3.64 -5.05 13.44
CA THR A 27 -4.13 -3.86 14.15
C THR A 27 -4.47 -4.17 15.61
N GLN A 28 -4.72 -3.13 16.40
CA GLN A 28 -5.37 -3.30 17.70
C GLN A 28 -6.84 -3.72 17.56
N ALA A 29 -7.36 -4.35 18.60
CA ALA A 29 -8.78 -4.65 18.78
C ALA A 29 -9.34 -3.88 19.98
N VAL A 30 -10.64 -3.62 19.92
CA VAL A 30 -11.43 -3.09 21.04
C VAL A 30 -12.66 -3.98 21.18
N GLU A 31 -12.49 -5.10 21.90
CA GLU A 31 -13.47 -6.20 21.95
C GLU A 31 -14.82 -5.75 22.52
N ARG A 32 -14.84 -4.86 23.53
CA ARG A 32 -16.09 -4.34 24.11
C ARG A 32 -16.97 -3.60 23.11
N LEU A 33 -16.38 -3.08 22.04
CA LEU A 33 -17.06 -2.36 20.95
C LEU A 33 -17.19 -3.21 19.68
N GLY A 34 -16.79 -4.49 19.71
CA GLY A 34 -16.81 -5.36 18.55
C GLY A 34 -15.79 -5.01 17.45
N ILE A 35 -14.78 -4.18 17.75
CA ILE A 35 -13.70 -3.87 16.81
C ILE A 35 -12.69 -5.00 16.88
N ARG A 36 -12.70 -5.88 15.87
CA ARG A 36 -11.74 -7.00 15.77
C ARG A 36 -10.36 -6.52 15.29
N LYS A 37 -9.35 -7.36 15.52
CA LYS A 37 -8.04 -7.18 14.86
C LYS A 37 -8.19 -7.42 13.36
N LEU A 38 -7.50 -6.60 12.58
CA LEU A 38 -7.36 -6.76 11.14
C LEU A 38 -5.96 -7.26 10.82
N MET A 39 -5.85 -8.25 9.93
CA MET A 39 -4.58 -8.74 9.44
C MET A 39 -4.16 -8.00 8.17
N LEU A 40 -2.96 -7.45 8.19
CA LEU A 40 -2.27 -6.88 7.03
C LEU A 40 -1.07 -7.77 6.70
N THR A 41 -0.81 -8.05 5.43
CA THR A 41 0.37 -8.84 5.06
C THR A 41 0.82 -8.56 3.62
N ASP A 42 2.04 -8.97 3.27
CA ASP A 42 2.58 -8.81 1.92
C ASP A 42 1.90 -9.76 0.90
N GLY A 43 1.94 -9.48 -0.40
CA GLY A 43 2.50 -8.28 -1.02
C GLY A 43 2.10 -8.13 -2.50
N PRO A 44 2.88 -7.43 -3.33
CA PRO A 44 2.40 -6.92 -4.63
C PRO A 44 2.11 -8.00 -5.70
N HIS A 45 2.71 -9.19 -5.62
CA HIS A 45 2.61 -10.26 -6.62
C HIS A 45 2.39 -11.66 -6.00
N GLY A 46 1.69 -11.71 -4.88
CA GLY A 46 1.36 -12.96 -4.18
C GLY A 46 1.12 -12.73 -2.69
N LEU A 47 0.25 -13.55 -2.09
CA LEU A 47 0.04 -13.56 -0.66
C LEU A 47 1.25 -14.18 0.06
N ARG A 48 1.77 -13.51 1.08
CA ARG A 48 2.90 -13.96 1.90
C ARG A 48 2.55 -13.89 3.39
N LYS A 49 1.66 -14.78 3.83
CA LYS A 49 1.30 -14.94 5.24
C LYS A 49 2.15 -16.02 5.90
N GLN A 50 2.85 -15.69 6.98
CA GLN A 50 3.63 -16.65 7.77
C GLN A 50 2.72 -17.52 8.65
N VAL A 51 3.01 -18.82 8.75
CA VAL A 51 2.21 -19.78 9.54
C VAL A 51 2.40 -19.65 11.05
N GLU A 52 3.61 -19.31 11.52
CA GLU A 52 3.94 -19.19 12.96
C GLU A 52 4.98 -18.09 13.21
N ASN A 53 4.92 -17.45 14.40
CA ASN A 53 5.86 -16.44 14.91
C ASN A 53 6.33 -15.44 13.85
N ALA A 54 5.37 -14.72 13.27
CA ALA A 54 5.63 -13.87 12.14
C ALA A 54 6.68 -12.79 12.45
N ASP A 55 7.71 -12.71 11.60
CA ASP A 55 8.81 -11.76 11.70
C ASP A 55 8.82 -10.80 10.51
N HIS A 56 9.48 -9.67 10.68
CA HIS A 56 9.62 -8.68 9.61
C HIS A 56 10.52 -9.17 8.47
N LEU A 57 11.37 -10.16 8.72
CA LEU A 57 12.35 -10.67 7.74
C LEU A 57 11.73 -11.66 6.75
N GLY A 58 10.57 -12.23 7.06
CA GLY A 58 9.95 -13.22 6.18
C GLY A 58 10.63 -14.58 6.19
N LEU A 59 11.43 -14.90 7.21
CA LEU A 59 12.24 -16.12 7.24
C LEU A 59 11.44 -17.38 7.57
N ASN A 60 10.29 -17.22 8.23
CA ASN A 60 9.41 -18.34 8.55
C ASN A 60 8.61 -18.83 7.35
N LYS A 61 8.20 -20.11 7.39
CA LYS A 61 7.37 -20.72 6.36
C LYS A 61 6.11 -19.87 6.15
N SER A 62 5.77 -19.67 4.88
CA SER A 62 4.51 -19.04 4.49
C SER A 62 3.46 -20.11 4.19
N VAL A 63 2.19 -19.77 4.36
CA VAL A 63 1.10 -20.54 3.77
C VAL A 63 1.34 -20.66 2.26
N PRO A 64 1.08 -21.82 1.64
CA PRO A 64 1.16 -21.95 0.19
C PRO A 64 0.20 -20.97 -0.49
N ALA A 65 0.71 -20.19 -1.43
CA ALA A 65 -0.04 -19.19 -2.18
C ALA A 65 0.50 -19.10 -3.62
N THR A 66 -0.28 -18.52 -4.53
CA THR A 66 0.16 -18.33 -5.91
C THR A 66 1.20 -17.21 -5.97
N CYS A 67 2.37 -17.54 -6.53
CA CYS A 67 3.40 -16.55 -6.84
C CYS A 67 3.20 -16.07 -8.29
N PHE A 68 2.62 -14.89 -8.45
CA PHE A 68 2.38 -14.28 -9.76
C PHE A 68 3.67 -13.66 -10.32
N PRO A 69 3.73 -13.40 -11.65
CA PRO A 69 4.82 -12.60 -12.22
C PRO A 69 4.95 -11.25 -11.49
N PRO A 70 6.16 -10.77 -11.18
CA PRO A 70 6.34 -9.47 -10.57
C PRO A 70 5.83 -8.32 -11.46
N ALA A 71 5.54 -7.16 -10.86
CA ALA A 71 4.97 -6.01 -11.55
C ALA A 71 5.79 -5.55 -12.78
N ALA A 72 7.11 -5.73 -12.77
CA ALA A 72 7.95 -5.43 -13.93
C ALA A 72 7.64 -6.30 -15.16
N ALA A 73 7.27 -7.57 -14.96
CA ALA A 73 6.83 -8.46 -16.02
C ALA A 73 5.37 -8.21 -16.40
N LEU A 74 4.51 -8.02 -15.40
CA LEU A 74 3.09 -7.71 -15.60
C LEU A 74 2.88 -6.43 -16.42
N ALA A 75 3.69 -5.40 -16.19
CA ALA A 75 3.61 -4.14 -16.94
C ALA A 75 3.88 -4.32 -18.43
N ALA A 76 4.68 -5.32 -18.83
CA ALA A 76 4.93 -5.61 -20.23
C ALA A 76 3.70 -6.20 -20.96
N SER A 77 2.65 -6.60 -20.23
CA SER A 77 1.39 -7.03 -20.84
C SER A 77 0.55 -5.87 -21.39
N TRP A 78 0.70 -4.66 -20.84
CA TRP A 78 -0.16 -3.50 -21.12
C TRP A 78 -1.67 -3.81 -21.00
N ASN A 79 -2.03 -4.80 -20.17
CA ASN A 79 -3.39 -5.33 -20.12
C ASN A 79 -4.02 -5.12 -18.74
N GLU A 80 -4.83 -4.07 -18.60
CA GLU A 80 -5.56 -3.76 -17.36
C GLU A 80 -6.53 -4.88 -16.96
N GLU A 81 -7.18 -5.56 -17.92
CA GLU A 81 -8.12 -6.66 -17.62
C GLU A 81 -7.38 -7.85 -16.99
N LEU A 82 -6.21 -8.20 -17.51
CA LEU A 82 -5.37 -9.26 -16.95
C LEU A 82 -4.90 -8.92 -15.52
N ILE A 83 -4.55 -7.66 -15.25
CA ILE A 83 -4.15 -7.24 -13.90
C ILE A 83 -5.34 -7.23 -12.94
N TYR A 84 -6.54 -6.90 -13.43
CA TYR A 84 -7.76 -7.00 -12.66
C TYR A 84 -8.06 -8.45 -12.26
N GLU A 85 -8.01 -9.40 -13.20
CA GLU A 85 -8.20 -10.83 -12.94
C GLU A 85 -7.18 -11.37 -11.93
N MET A 86 -5.91 -10.95 -12.05
CA MET A 86 -4.89 -11.27 -11.06
C MET A 86 -5.24 -10.70 -9.67
N GLY A 87 -5.73 -9.47 -9.60
CA GLY A 87 -6.23 -8.86 -8.36
C GLY A 87 -7.36 -9.68 -7.74
N GLU A 88 -8.32 -10.16 -8.55
CA GLU A 88 -9.39 -11.03 -8.08
C GLU A 88 -8.86 -12.34 -7.48
N ALA A 89 -7.89 -12.97 -8.14
CA ALA A 89 -7.26 -14.20 -7.64
C ALA A 89 -6.55 -13.98 -6.29
N LEU A 90 -5.79 -12.88 -6.16
CA LEU A 90 -5.16 -12.47 -4.90
C LEU A 90 -6.20 -12.26 -3.79
N GLY A 91 -7.33 -11.62 -4.12
CA GLY A 91 -8.40 -11.36 -3.15
C GLY A 91 -9.08 -12.63 -2.64
N ILE A 92 -9.24 -13.63 -3.51
CA ILE A 92 -9.74 -14.95 -3.13
C ILE A 92 -8.77 -15.64 -2.15
N GLU A 93 -7.47 -15.66 -2.45
CA GLU A 93 -6.46 -16.25 -1.56
C GLU A 93 -6.38 -15.54 -0.21
N CYS A 94 -6.39 -14.20 -0.21
CA CYS A 94 -6.40 -13.40 1.02
C CYS A 94 -7.60 -13.73 1.91
N ARG A 95 -8.81 -13.87 1.32
CA ARG A 95 -10.00 -14.24 2.09
C ARG A 95 -9.94 -15.65 2.64
N ALA A 96 -9.45 -16.62 1.86
CA ALA A 96 -9.25 -17.98 2.35
C ALA A 96 -8.32 -18.01 3.57
N GLU A 97 -7.38 -17.07 3.62
CA GLU A 97 -6.39 -16.94 4.67
C GLU A 97 -6.70 -15.89 5.74
N ASN A 98 -7.92 -15.34 5.78
CA ASN A 98 -8.34 -14.31 6.76
C ASN A 98 -7.43 -13.06 6.78
N VAL A 99 -6.98 -12.63 5.61
CA VAL A 99 -6.23 -11.38 5.40
C VAL A 99 -7.20 -10.25 5.02
N ASP A 100 -7.12 -9.13 5.72
CA ASP A 100 -8.00 -7.98 5.54
C ASP A 100 -7.44 -6.94 4.57
N VAL A 101 -6.11 -6.75 4.56
CA VAL A 101 -5.42 -5.84 3.64
C VAL A 101 -4.16 -6.51 3.08
N LEU A 102 -4.02 -6.51 1.76
CA LEU A 102 -2.80 -6.93 1.08
C LEU A 102 -1.91 -5.71 0.83
N LEU A 103 -0.63 -5.81 1.22
CA LEU A 103 0.34 -4.73 1.09
C LEU A 103 0.87 -4.61 -0.33
N GLY A 104 0.02 -4.15 -1.25
CA GLY A 104 0.35 -3.84 -2.63
C GLY A 104 -0.83 -3.18 -3.36
N PRO A 105 -0.64 -2.73 -4.60
CA PRO A 105 0.57 -2.91 -5.42
C PRO A 105 1.68 -1.87 -5.16
N GLY A 106 2.88 -2.17 -5.65
CA GLY A 106 4.01 -1.23 -5.69
C GLY A 106 3.95 -0.34 -6.93
N ALA A 107 3.89 0.99 -6.75
CA ALA A 107 3.72 1.98 -7.82
C ALA A 107 4.82 3.06 -7.82
N ASN A 108 6.00 2.80 -7.22
CA ASN A 108 7.13 3.72 -7.36
C ASN A 108 7.66 3.73 -8.80
N ILE A 109 8.01 4.90 -9.31
CA ILE A 109 8.62 5.06 -10.63
C ILE A 109 10.00 4.40 -10.70
N LYS A 110 10.29 3.69 -11.79
CA LYS A 110 11.62 3.14 -12.11
C LYS A 110 12.58 4.24 -12.57
N ARG A 111 12.90 5.20 -11.70
CA ARG A 111 13.76 6.36 -12.01
C ARG A 111 15.13 5.94 -12.57
N SER A 112 15.69 4.86 -12.02
CA SER A 112 16.96 4.28 -12.44
C SER A 112 16.78 2.77 -12.54
N PRO A 113 17.38 2.10 -13.53
CA PRO A 113 17.31 0.65 -13.63
C PRO A 113 17.97 -0.08 -12.45
N LEU A 114 18.79 0.62 -11.65
CA LEU A 114 19.56 0.06 -10.54
C LEU A 114 18.81 -0.02 -9.21
N CYS A 115 17.56 0.48 -9.13
CA CYS A 115 16.78 0.34 -7.90
C CYS A 115 16.48 -1.15 -7.63
N GLY A 116 16.89 -1.63 -6.45
CA GLY A 116 16.75 -3.04 -6.06
C GLY A 116 15.31 -3.56 -6.00
N ARG A 117 14.32 -2.67 -5.96
CA ARG A 117 12.88 -3.01 -5.94
C ARG A 117 12.17 -2.80 -7.27
N ASN A 118 12.89 -2.50 -8.36
CA ASN A 118 12.28 -2.31 -9.68
C ASN A 118 11.45 -3.52 -10.13
N PHE A 119 11.78 -4.74 -9.71
CA PHE A 119 11.05 -5.94 -10.09
C PHE A 119 9.58 -5.91 -9.62
N GLU A 120 9.29 -5.27 -8.48
CA GLU A 120 7.94 -5.16 -7.91
C GLU A 120 7.23 -3.84 -8.21
N TYR A 121 7.81 -3.00 -9.07
CA TYR A 121 7.18 -1.78 -9.58
C TYR A 121 6.79 -1.92 -11.05
N PHE A 122 5.72 -1.26 -11.47
CA PHE A 122 5.19 -1.39 -12.83
C PHE A 122 6.10 -0.78 -13.90
N SER A 123 6.30 0.55 -13.89
CA SER A 123 6.91 1.26 -15.02
C SER A 123 7.78 2.46 -14.61
N GLU A 124 8.59 2.93 -15.56
CA GLU A 124 9.17 4.28 -15.52
C GLU A 124 8.18 5.36 -15.98
N ASP A 125 7.11 4.95 -16.68
CA ASP A 125 6.02 5.81 -17.13
C ASP A 125 4.88 5.88 -16.09
N PRO A 126 4.51 7.10 -15.62
CA PRO A 126 3.47 7.26 -14.61
C PRO A 126 2.08 6.87 -15.09
N TYR A 127 1.77 7.05 -16.37
CA TYR A 127 0.46 6.71 -16.91
C TYR A 127 0.21 5.20 -16.84
N LEU A 128 1.13 4.41 -17.40
CA LEU A 128 1.07 2.96 -17.36
C LEU A 128 1.05 2.44 -15.91
N SER A 129 1.94 2.96 -15.07
CA SER A 129 2.04 2.55 -13.67
C SER A 129 0.72 2.77 -12.91
N SER A 130 0.13 3.95 -13.04
CA SER A 130 -1.11 4.31 -12.33
C SER A 130 -2.33 3.52 -12.84
N ARG A 131 -2.40 3.26 -14.16
CA ARG A 131 -3.47 2.46 -14.77
C ARG A 131 -3.44 1.00 -14.32
N LEU A 132 -2.27 0.38 -14.33
CA LEU A 132 -2.13 -1.01 -13.88
C LEU A 132 -2.32 -1.14 -12.36
N ALA A 133 -1.84 -0.16 -11.58
CA ALA A 133 -2.09 -0.12 -10.15
C ALA A 133 -3.60 -0.01 -9.84
N LYS A 134 -4.34 0.84 -10.56
CA LYS A 134 -5.82 0.91 -10.47
C LYS A 134 -6.47 -0.45 -10.73
N ALA A 135 -6.08 -1.13 -11.80
CA ALA A 135 -6.63 -2.45 -12.14
C ALA A 135 -6.39 -3.48 -11.03
N HIS A 136 -5.17 -3.52 -10.49
CA HIS A 136 -4.81 -4.40 -9.36
C HIS A 136 -5.69 -4.12 -8.13
N ILE A 137 -5.77 -2.85 -7.71
CA ILE A 137 -6.54 -2.40 -6.55
C ILE A 137 -8.02 -2.76 -6.70
N THR A 138 -8.61 -2.46 -7.86
CA THR A 138 -10.04 -2.71 -8.10
C THR A 138 -10.35 -4.20 -8.18
N GLY A 139 -9.48 -5.02 -8.78
CA GLY A 139 -9.61 -6.47 -8.80
C GLY A 139 -9.56 -7.07 -7.39
N LEU A 140 -8.56 -6.69 -6.60
CA LEU A 140 -8.40 -7.15 -5.22
C LEU A 140 -9.61 -6.76 -4.35
N GLN A 141 -10.01 -5.49 -4.39
CA GLN A 141 -11.10 -4.97 -3.57
C GLN A 141 -12.48 -5.49 -3.98
N SER A 142 -12.65 -5.94 -5.23
CA SER A 142 -13.89 -6.62 -5.67
C SER A 142 -14.20 -7.89 -4.86
N LYS A 143 -13.19 -8.48 -4.23
CA LYS A 143 -13.32 -9.66 -3.38
C LYS A 143 -13.47 -9.34 -1.90
N GLY A 144 -13.46 -8.07 -1.51
CA GLY A 144 -13.64 -7.65 -0.11
C GLY A 144 -12.35 -7.65 0.72
N VAL A 145 -11.20 -7.47 0.07
CA VAL A 145 -9.87 -7.33 0.71
C VAL A 145 -9.30 -5.96 0.32
N GLY A 146 -8.80 -5.21 1.29
CA GLY A 146 -8.21 -3.90 1.05
C GLY A 146 -6.88 -3.97 0.29
N ALA A 147 -6.64 -3.01 -0.59
CA ALA A 147 -5.34 -2.79 -1.19
C ALA A 147 -4.54 -1.75 -0.39
N SER A 148 -3.20 -1.88 -0.39
CA SER A 148 -2.27 -0.88 0.13
C SER A 148 -1.29 -0.43 -0.95
N ILE A 149 -1.62 0.62 -1.70
CA ILE A 149 -0.72 1.15 -2.71
C ILE A 149 0.53 1.73 -2.04
N LYS A 150 1.72 1.38 -2.56
CA LYS A 150 3.00 1.69 -1.91
C LYS A 150 4.14 2.01 -2.89
N HIS A 151 5.19 2.73 -2.50
CA HIS A 151 5.40 3.48 -1.26
C HIS A 151 5.28 4.97 -1.58
N PHE A 152 4.34 5.64 -0.93
CA PHE A 152 3.96 7.01 -1.22
C PHE A 152 4.86 7.99 -0.45
N ALA A 153 5.79 8.74 -1.06
CA ALA A 153 6.17 8.75 -2.47
C ALA A 153 7.70 8.90 -2.63
N ALA A 154 8.16 8.78 -3.87
CA ALA A 154 9.57 8.95 -4.25
C ALA A 154 10.59 7.97 -3.61
N ASN A 155 10.14 6.77 -3.24
CA ASN A 155 11.01 5.67 -2.79
C ASN A 155 11.62 4.91 -3.98
N ASN A 156 12.55 5.55 -4.69
CA ASN A 156 13.08 5.02 -5.96
C ASN A 156 14.51 4.47 -5.86
N GLN A 157 15.01 4.21 -4.64
CA GLN A 157 16.29 3.53 -4.40
C GLN A 157 16.32 2.89 -3.01
N GLU A 158 16.97 1.73 -2.92
CA GLU A 158 17.14 1.03 -1.64
C GLU A 158 18.31 1.57 -0.81
N THR A 159 19.35 2.07 -1.49
CA THR A 159 20.54 2.63 -0.83
C THR A 159 20.12 3.74 0.11
N ARG A 160 20.25 3.48 1.42
CA ARG A 160 19.92 4.40 2.50
C ARG A 160 18.46 4.87 2.50
N ARG A 161 17.50 4.04 2.05
CA ARG A 161 16.07 4.39 1.99
C ARG A 161 15.49 4.96 3.29
N LEU A 162 16.01 4.53 4.45
CA LEU A 162 15.59 5.03 5.78
C LEU A 162 16.14 6.42 6.16
N THR A 163 17.07 6.99 5.39
CA THR A 163 17.77 8.25 5.78
C THR A 163 17.96 9.25 4.65
N ILE A 164 17.84 8.81 3.39
CA ILE A 164 18.08 9.68 2.25
C ILE A 164 16.97 10.73 2.10
N ASN A 165 17.34 11.91 1.60
CA ASN A 165 16.42 12.96 1.22
C ASN A 165 16.33 13.06 -0.31
N ALA A 166 15.22 12.61 -0.88
CA ALA A 166 14.89 12.81 -2.28
C ALA A 166 14.54 14.29 -2.49
N LYS A 167 15.41 15.01 -3.20
CA LYS A 167 15.18 16.42 -3.57
C LYS A 167 14.57 16.47 -4.97
N VAL A 168 13.31 16.86 -5.06
CA VAL A 168 12.51 16.82 -6.28
C VAL A 168 11.74 18.14 -6.41
N ASP A 169 11.85 18.83 -7.53
CA ASP A 169 11.05 20.02 -7.79
C ASP A 169 9.56 19.67 -7.94
N GLU A 170 8.68 20.65 -7.76
CA GLU A 170 7.23 20.43 -7.77
C GLU A 170 6.74 19.80 -9.07
N ARG A 171 7.27 20.25 -10.22
CA ARG A 171 6.83 19.77 -11.52
C ARG A 171 7.15 18.29 -11.68
N THR A 172 8.39 17.90 -11.41
CA THR A 172 8.79 16.49 -11.47
C THR A 172 8.04 15.65 -10.43
N LEU A 173 7.81 16.19 -9.23
CA LEU A 173 7.04 15.50 -8.19
C LEU A 173 5.62 15.19 -8.67
N ARG A 174 4.93 16.16 -9.26
CA ARG A 174 3.57 16.04 -9.78
C ARG A 174 3.47 15.15 -11.01
N GLU A 175 4.25 15.47 -12.04
CA GLU A 175 4.12 14.84 -13.37
C GLU A 175 4.67 13.41 -13.41
N ILE A 176 5.60 13.03 -12.52
CA ILE A 176 6.25 11.72 -12.54
C ILE A 176 5.89 10.90 -11.30
N TYR A 177 6.29 11.35 -10.12
CA TYR A 177 6.23 10.48 -8.94
C TYR A 177 4.82 10.37 -8.37
N LEU A 178 4.07 11.46 -8.28
CA LEU A 178 2.69 11.48 -7.79
C LEU A 178 1.70 10.99 -8.85
N ALA A 179 1.91 11.31 -10.13
CA ALA A 179 1.07 10.82 -11.22
C ALA A 179 0.96 9.28 -11.26
N SER A 180 2.03 8.57 -10.87
CA SER A 180 2.03 7.10 -10.72
C SER A 180 1.02 6.56 -9.68
N PHE A 181 0.56 7.41 -8.75
CA PHE A 181 -0.43 7.07 -7.72
C PHE A 181 -1.79 7.72 -7.96
N GLU A 182 -1.85 8.88 -8.63
CA GLU A 182 -3.04 9.72 -8.67
C GLU A 182 -4.30 9.00 -9.18
N THR A 183 -4.25 8.43 -10.39
CA THR A 183 -5.37 7.67 -10.97
C THR A 183 -5.70 6.44 -10.13
N ALA A 184 -4.68 5.70 -9.68
CA ALA A 184 -4.86 4.54 -8.83
C ALA A 184 -5.58 4.88 -7.52
N ILE A 185 -5.30 6.04 -6.92
CA ILE A 185 -5.95 6.49 -5.68
C ILE A 185 -7.35 7.05 -5.95
N LYS A 186 -7.50 7.98 -6.91
CA LYS A 186 -8.78 8.65 -7.18
C LYS A 186 -9.83 7.71 -7.75
N GLU A 187 -9.42 6.81 -8.63
CA GLU A 187 -10.34 5.89 -9.32
C GLU A 187 -10.34 4.48 -8.72
N GLY A 188 -9.18 4.00 -8.26
CA GLY A 188 -9.08 2.67 -7.64
C GLY A 188 -9.53 2.65 -6.18
N LYS A 189 -9.45 3.81 -5.49
CA LYS A 189 -9.85 3.99 -4.09
C LYS A 189 -9.31 2.89 -3.17
N PRO A 190 -7.98 2.72 -3.07
CA PRO A 190 -7.38 1.73 -2.19
C PRO A 190 -7.81 2.01 -0.74
N TRP A 191 -8.03 0.98 0.06
CA TRP A 191 -8.40 1.18 1.47
C TRP A 191 -7.24 1.78 2.27
N THR A 192 -6.00 1.46 1.88
CA THR A 192 -4.81 2.01 2.53
C THR A 192 -3.79 2.54 1.51
N VAL A 193 -2.99 3.53 1.94
CA VAL A 193 -1.79 4.01 1.26
C VAL A 193 -0.63 3.81 2.23
N MET A 194 0.46 3.19 1.80
CA MET A 194 1.65 3.04 2.63
C MET A 194 2.64 4.14 2.32
N CYS A 195 3.00 4.95 3.32
CA CYS A 195 3.96 6.04 3.13
C CYS A 195 5.40 5.51 3.04
N ALA A 196 6.25 6.20 2.28
CA ALA A 196 7.63 5.83 2.08
C ALA A 196 8.54 6.12 3.28
N TYR A 197 9.59 5.32 3.43
CA TYR A 197 10.64 5.55 4.43
C TYR A 197 11.49 6.81 4.20
N ASN A 198 11.76 7.16 2.94
CA ASN A 198 12.69 8.24 2.64
C ASN A 198 12.13 9.60 3.04
N ARG A 199 13.03 10.58 3.17
CA ARG A 199 12.61 11.99 3.18
C ARG A 199 12.31 12.45 1.76
N LEU A 200 11.34 13.34 1.63
CA LEU A 200 11.01 14.06 0.41
C LEU A 200 11.11 15.56 0.71
N ASN A 201 12.05 16.22 0.06
CA ASN A 201 12.32 17.66 0.24
C ASN A 201 12.51 18.10 1.70
N GLY A 202 13.08 17.23 2.54
CA GLY A 202 13.46 17.53 3.93
C GLY A 202 12.68 16.78 5.00
N GLU A 203 11.45 16.37 4.73
CA GLU A 203 10.55 15.71 5.71
C GLU A 203 10.37 14.23 5.38
N PHE A 204 10.28 13.36 6.40
CA PHE A 204 10.04 11.93 6.23
C PHE A 204 8.67 11.67 5.61
N GLY A 205 8.56 10.66 4.74
CA GLY A 205 7.30 10.32 4.08
C GLY A 205 6.13 10.11 5.04
N SER A 206 6.38 9.58 6.23
CA SER A 206 5.38 9.37 7.30
C SER A 206 4.93 10.64 8.03
N GLU A 207 5.63 11.75 7.86
CA GLU A 207 5.37 13.03 8.56
C GLU A 207 5.17 14.20 7.58
N ASN A 208 5.27 13.95 6.27
CA ASN A 208 5.27 14.98 5.25
C ASN A 208 3.85 15.49 4.99
N LYS A 209 3.47 16.58 5.67
CA LYS A 209 2.14 17.20 5.57
C LYS A 209 1.76 17.53 4.12
N LYS A 210 2.73 17.99 3.32
CA LYS A 210 2.48 18.39 1.94
C LYS A 210 1.92 17.24 1.11
N VAL A 211 2.52 16.05 1.18
CA VAL A 211 2.02 14.91 0.40
C VAL A 211 0.88 14.17 1.08
N LEU A 212 0.90 14.03 2.42
CA LEU A 212 -0.09 13.23 3.14
C LEU A 212 -1.42 13.95 3.42
N ASN A 213 -1.41 15.27 3.52
CA ASN A 213 -2.60 16.08 3.78
C ASN A 213 -2.93 16.94 2.56
N ASP A 214 -2.05 17.88 2.21
CA ASP A 214 -2.38 18.89 1.19
C ASP A 214 -2.68 18.21 -0.16
N VAL A 215 -1.83 17.28 -0.61
CA VAL A 215 -2.07 16.51 -1.84
C VAL A 215 -3.10 15.40 -1.62
N LEU A 216 -2.81 14.44 -0.75
CA LEU A 216 -3.58 13.20 -0.68
C LEU A 216 -5.01 13.44 -0.18
N ARG A 217 -5.22 14.29 0.83
CA ARG A 217 -6.54 14.55 1.42
C ARG A 217 -7.23 15.72 0.74
N ASP A 218 -6.58 16.88 0.65
CA ASP A 218 -7.28 18.10 0.26
C ASP A 218 -7.46 18.18 -1.26
N GLU A 219 -6.42 17.84 -2.05
CA GLU A 219 -6.51 17.88 -3.51
C GLU A 219 -7.11 16.60 -4.13
N TRP A 220 -6.75 15.42 -3.63
CA TRP A 220 -7.20 14.14 -4.20
C TRP A 220 -8.42 13.55 -3.50
N ALA A 221 -8.90 14.16 -2.41
CA ALA A 221 -10.05 13.71 -1.64
C ALA A 221 -9.97 12.23 -1.23
N TYR A 222 -8.77 11.76 -0.87
CA TYR A 222 -8.59 10.39 -0.41
C TYR A 222 -9.22 10.20 0.98
N GLU A 223 -10.10 9.20 1.12
CA GLU A 223 -10.85 8.93 2.36
C GLU A 223 -10.31 7.70 3.14
N GLY A 224 -9.38 6.94 2.56
CA GLY A 224 -8.84 5.72 3.19
C GLY A 224 -7.81 5.99 4.28
N LEU A 225 -7.10 4.96 4.74
CA LEU A 225 -6.09 5.09 5.78
C LEU A 225 -4.69 5.27 5.20
N VAL A 226 -3.79 5.89 5.97
CA VAL A 226 -2.35 5.89 5.68
C VAL A 226 -1.68 5.02 6.73
N VAL A 227 -0.82 4.10 6.30
CA VAL A 227 0.00 3.24 7.16
C VAL A 227 1.48 3.51 6.90
N THR A 228 2.32 3.31 7.91
CA THR A 228 3.77 3.39 7.73
C THR A 228 4.33 2.10 7.13
N ASP A 229 5.33 2.21 6.26
CA ASP A 229 6.20 1.08 5.86
C ASP A 229 7.04 0.61 7.06
#